data_AF-A0A6F8T2B3-F1
#
_entry.id   AF-A0A6F8T2B3-F1
#
_cell.length_a   1.000
_cell.length_b   1.000
_cell.length_c   1.000
_cell.angle_alpha   90.00
_cell.angle_beta   90.00
_cell.angle_gamma   90.00
#
_symmetry.space_group_name_H-M   'P 1'
#
loop_
_entity.id
_entity.type
_entity.pdbx_description
1 polymer ?
#
loop_
_entity_poly.entity_id
_entity_poly.type
_entity_poly.pdbx_seq_one_letter_code
_entity_poly.pdbx_strand_id
1 'polypeptide(L)'
;MAKLYTAKQAIAVVSEALEAFGGAGYVEDTGLPQLLRDAQVLSIWEGTTNILSLDVLRAIRKENAGEPLLQDIVDRMVGIDLQELASSKERTLSAVANLKEYMNSMSTMSEESQQVAARRLAFSMAQTYAASLLLEHANWAALKGANPLAAITAIRWCSHSLTQVLHPSEAHCNESRMLGLDVGE
;
A
#
# COMPACT_ATOMS: atom_id res chain seq x y z
N MET A 1 5.51 0.11 7.64
CA MET A 1 4.70 -0.16 6.42
C MET A 1 4.11 -1.55 6.38
N ALA A 2 4.90 -2.63 6.48
CA ALA A 2 4.41 -4.01 6.37
C ALA A 2 3.16 -4.28 7.21
N LYS A 3 3.26 -4.09 8.54
CA LYS A 3 2.14 -4.30 9.47
C LYS A 3 0.88 -3.48 9.13
N LEU A 4 1.04 -2.22 8.74
CA LEU A 4 -0.06 -1.34 8.34
C LEU A 4 -0.79 -1.90 7.11
N TYR A 5 -0.03 -2.30 6.08
CA TYR A 5 -0.59 -2.68 4.80
C TYR A 5 -1.17 -4.09 4.86
N THR A 6 -0.40 -5.06 5.37
CA THR A 6 -0.82 -6.46 5.43
C THR A 6 -2.01 -6.67 6.36
N ALA A 7 -2.11 -5.94 7.48
CA ALA A 7 -3.28 -6.02 8.35
C ALA A 7 -4.58 -5.60 7.63
N LYS A 8 -4.53 -4.51 6.85
CA LYS A 8 -5.70 -4.07 6.06
C LYS A 8 -6.01 -5.00 4.89
N GLN A 9 -4.98 -5.56 4.26
CA GLN A 9 -5.17 -6.57 3.21
C GLN A 9 -5.77 -7.88 3.77
N ALA A 10 -5.32 -8.35 4.94
CA ALA A 10 -5.84 -9.56 5.56
C ALA A 10 -7.34 -9.47 5.81
N ILE A 11 -7.82 -8.35 6.37
CA ILE A 11 -9.25 -8.12 6.60
C ILE A 11 -10.02 -8.16 5.28
N ALA A 12 -9.54 -7.46 4.25
CA ALA A 12 -10.21 -7.41 2.94
C ALA A 12 -10.25 -8.80 2.27
N VAL A 13 -9.12 -9.50 2.21
CA VAL A 13 -9.02 -10.83 1.58
C VAL A 13 -9.89 -11.85 2.29
N VAL A 14 -9.90 -11.84 3.63
CA VAL A 14 -10.76 -12.77 4.38
C VAL A 14 -12.24 -12.42 4.15
N SER A 15 -12.62 -11.15 4.13
CA SER A 15 -13.99 -10.74 3.81
C SER A 15 -14.46 -11.24 2.44
N GLU A 16 -13.61 -11.08 1.41
CA GLU A 16 -13.88 -11.61 0.06
C GLU A 16 -13.99 -13.14 0.05
N ALA A 17 -13.17 -13.82 0.86
CA ALA A 17 -13.26 -15.28 1.00
C ALA A 17 -14.58 -15.72 1.62
N LEU A 18 -15.12 -15.00 2.62
CA LEU A 18 -16.45 -15.30 3.15
C LEU A 18 -17.52 -15.13 2.06
N GLU A 19 -17.47 -14.02 1.33
CA GLU A 19 -18.44 -13.74 0.25
C GLU A 19 -18.39 -14.80 -0.85
N ALA A 20 -17.21 -15.28 -1.24
CA ALA A 20 -17.02 -16.32 -2.24
C ALA A 20 -17.68 -17.66 -1.86
N PHE A 21 -17.88 -17.93 -0.56
CA PHE A 21 -18.57 -19.12 -0.05
C PHE A 21 -20.08 -18.90 0.14
N GLY A 22 -20.60 -17.71 -0.15
CA GLY A 22 -22.01 -17.37 0.00
C GLY A 22 -22.51 -17.60 1.43
N GLY A 23 -23.70 -18.18 1.58
CA GLY A 23 -24.29 -18.45 2.89
C GLY A 23 -23.40 -19.30 3.81
N ALA A 24 -22.62 -20.24 3.24
CA ALA A 24 -21.69 -21.06 4.02
C ALA A 24 -20.57 -20.22 4.65
N GLY A 25 -20.14 -19.14 3.99
CA GLY A 25 -19.14 -18.22 4.53
C GLY A 25 -19.58 -17.49 5.80
N TYR A 26 -20.89 -17.43 6.07
CA TYR A 26 -21.45 -16.84 7.29
C TYR A 26 -21.65 -17.86 8.42
N VAL A 27 -21.62 -19.17 8.13
CA VAL A 27 -21.87 -20.22 9.11
C VAL A 27 -20.61 -20.50 9.91
N GLU A 28 -20.70 -20.39 11.24
CA GLU A 28 -19.58 -20.57 12.18
C GLU A 28 -18.88 -21.93 12.04
N ASP A 29 -19.62 -22.99 11.70
CA ASP A 29 -19.09 -24.35 11.54
C ASP A 29 -18.04 -24.48 10.42
N THR A 30 -17.96 -23.52 9.50
CA THR A 30 -16.90 -23.47 8.47
C THR A 30 -15.57 -22.92 8.99
N GLY A 31 -15.58 -22.26 10.15
CA GLY A 31 -14.43 -21.53 10.69
C GLY A 31 -14.09 -20.22 9.95
N LEU A 32 -14.74 -19.91 8.81
CA LEU A 32 -14.47 -18.69 8.04
C LEU A 32 -14.83 -17.40 8.80
N PRO A 33 -15.99 -17.30 9.49
CA PRO A 33 -16.31 -16.11 10.29
C PRO A 33 -15.29 -15.80 11.38
N GLN A 34 -14.69 -16.84 11.98
CA GLN A 34 -13.65 -16.67 12.98
C GLN A 34 -12.40 -16.01 12.39
N LEU A 35 -11.96 -16.42 11.19
CA LEU A 35 -10.81 -15.80 10.53
C LEU A 35 -11.01 -14.29 10.33
N LEU A 36 -12.23 -13.86 10.00
CA LEU A 36 -12.52 -12.43 9.81
C LEU A 36 -12.41 -11.67 11.13
N ARG A 37 -12.96 -12.23 12.23
CA ARG A 37 -12.84 -11.63 13.56
C ARG A 37 -11.39 -11.54 14.02
N ASP A 38 -10.61 -12.60 13.82
CA ASP A 38 -9.21 -12.65 14.18
C ASP A 38 -8.37 -11.67 13.34
N ALA A 39 -8.70 -11.48 12.05
CA ALA A 39 -8.01 -10.52 11.20
C ALA A 39 -8.22 -9.04 11.64
N GLN A 40 -9.36 -8.69 12.25
CA GLN A 40 -9.66 -7.31 12.65
C GLN A 40 -8.61 -6.76 13.62
N VAL A 41 -8.17 -7.60 14.56
CA VAL A 41 -7.24 -7.19 15.63
C VAL A 41 -5.90 -6.69 15.09
N LEU A 42 -5.47 -7.23 13.94
CA LEU A 42 -4.19 -6.89 13.29
C LEU A 42 -4.10 -5.40 12.97
N SER A 43 -5.24 -4.75 12.66
CA SER A 43 -5.28 -3.34 12.31
C SER A 43 -5.43 -2.39 13.51
N ILE A 44 -5.66 -2.94 14.71
CA ILE A 44 -6.01 -2.22 15.94
C ILE A 44 -4.85 -2.27 16.94
N TRP A 45 -4.41 -3.47 17.31
CA TRP A 45 -3.36 -3.66 18.31
C TRP A 45 -2.00 -3.24 17.79
N GLU A 46 -1.09 -2.82 18.66
CA GLU A 46 0.29 -2.42 18.30
C GLU A 46 0.32 -1.33 17.21
N GLY A 47 -0.54 -0.32 17.39
CA GLY A 47 -0.65 0.84 16.51
C GLY A 47 -1.75 0.69 15.47
N THR A 48 -2.75 1.57 15.55
CA THR A 48 -3.81 1.63 14.54
C THR A 48 -3.22 2.02 13.18
N THR A 49 -3.98 1.78 12.11
CA THR A 49 -3.55 2.18 10.76
C THR A 49 -3.17 3.66 10.67
N ASN A 50 -3.86 4.55 11.39
CA ASN A 50 -3.54 5.98 11.41
C ASN A 50 -2.20 6.25 12.12
N ILE A 51 -2.01 5.68 13.32
CA ILE A 51 -0.77 5.82 14.09
C ILE A 51 0.44 5.33 13.28
N LEU A 52 0.32 4.18 12.61
CA LEU A 52 1.40 3.66 11.77
C LEU A 52 1.63 4.49 10.50
N SER A 53 0.60 5.16 9.99
CA SER A 53 0.76 6.09 8.86
C SER A 53 1.56 7.33 9.28
N LEU A 54 1.26 7.86 10.47
CA LEU A 54 2.01 8.97 11.07
C LEU A 54 3.43 8.55 11.45
N ASP A 55 3.65 7.29 11.84
CA ASP A 55 5.00 6.78 12.10
C ASP A 55 5.84 6.66 10.82
N VAL A 56 5.25 6.24 9.70
CA VAL A 56 5.92 6.30 8.38
C VAL A 56 6.29 7.73 8.03
N LEU A 57 5.36 8.68 8.21
CA LEU A 57 5.62 10.10 7.99
C LEU A 57 6.75 10.62 8.90
N ARG A 58 6.78 10.21 10.18
CA ARG A 58 7.84 10.52 11.14
C ARG A 58 9.19 9.98 10.67
N ALA A 59 9.27 8.73 10.23
CA ALA A 59 10.49 8.10 9.74
C ALA A 59 11.05 8.81 8.50
N ILE A 60 10.18 9.24 7.57
CA ILE A 60 10.59 10.04 6.41
C ILE A 60 11.21 11.36 6.88
N ARG A 61 10.54 12.09 7.80
CA ARG A 61 10.99 13.41 8.24
C ARG A 61 12.25 13.39 9.11
N LYS A 62 12.32 12.46 10.07
CA LYS A 62 13.37 12.45 11.11
C LYS A 62 14.56 11.58 10.75
N GLU A 63 14.33 10.50 10.02
CA GLU A 63 15.32 9.45 9.76
C GLU A 63 15.71 9.40 8.28
N ASN A 64 15.14 10.27 7.44
CA ASN A 64 15.33 10.29 5.99
C ASN A 64 15.08 8.92 5.33
N ALA A 65 14.15 8.14 5.88
CA ALA A 65 13.94 6.74 5.48
C ALA A 65 13.29 6.56 4.09
N GLY A 66 12.73 7.62 3.52
CA GLY A 66 12.03 7.55 2.24
C GLY A 66 12.97 7.40 1.03
N GLU A 67 14.04 8.21 0.95
CA GLU A 67 14.96 8.16 -0.21
C GLU A 67 15.65 6.79 -0.36
N PRO A 68 16.19 6.16 0.71
CA PRO A 68 16.76 4.81 0.61
C PRO A 68 15.77 3.75 0.13
N LEU A 69 14.50 3.84 0.56
CA LEU A 69 13.44 2.92 0.09
C LEU A 69 13.18 3.10 -1.40
N LEU A 70 13.05 4.34 -1.88
CA LEU A 70 12.81 4.61 -3.29
C LEU A 70 14.00 4.15 -4.14
N GLN A 71 15.23 4.33 -3.65
CA GLN A 71 16.44 3.84 -4.31
C GLN A 71 16.46 2.31 -4.39
N ASP A 72 16.16 1.59 -3.31
CA ASP A 72 16.07 0.11 -3.32
C ASP A 72 15.06 -0.40 -4.35
N ILE A 73 13.92 0.30 -4.52
CA ILE A 73 12.95 -0.03 -5.56
C ILE A 73 13.56 0.14 -6.96
N VAL A 74 14.22 1.27 -7.23
CA VAL A 74 14.86 1.53 -8.53
C VAL A 74 15.93 0.50 -8.82
N ASP A 75 16.76 0.15 -7.85
CA ASP A 75 17.84 -0.83 -7.99
C ASP A 75 17.28 -2.22 -8.34
N ARG A 76 16.17 -2.65 -7.71
CA ARG A 76 15.46 -3.87 -8.09
C ARG A 76 14.92 -3.82 -9.52
N MET A 77 14.48 -2.65 -9.97
CA MET A 77 13.97 -2.51 -11.34
C MET A 77 15.05 -2.69 -12.39
N VAL A 78 16.32 -2.35 -12.08
CA VAL A 78 17.44 -2.55 -13.01
C VAL A 78 17.58 -4.02 -13.41
N GLY A 79 17.41 -4.96 -12.48
CA GLY A 79 17.57 -6.41 -12.72
C GLY A 79 16.40 -7.12 -13.41
N ILE A 80 15.36 -6.39 -13.83
CA ILE A 80 14.20 -6.96 -14.53
C ILE A 80 14.38 -6.80 -16.05
N ASP A 81 14.58 -7.93 -16.72
CA ASP A 81 14.84 -8.02 -18.17
C ASP A 81 13.70 -8.69 -18.95
N LEU A 82 12.72 -9.26 -18.24
CA LEU A 82 11.59 -9.94 -18.86
C LEU A 82 10.66 -8.96 -19.60
N GLN A 83 10.53 -9.11 -20.92
CA GLN A 83 9.75 -8.21 -21.78
C GLN A 83 8.28 -8.10 -21.38
N GLU A 84 7.68 -9.19 -20.92
CA GLU A 84 6.28 -9.21 -20.45
C GLU A 84 6.05 -8.30 -19.23
N LEU A 85 7.10 -8.02 -18.45
CA LEU A 85 7.04 -7.16 -17.26
C LEU A 85 7.37 -5.69 -17.57
N ALA A 86 7.75 -5.34 -18.79
CA ALA A 86 8.22 -4.00 -19.14
C ALA A 86 7.21 -2.90 -18.77
N SER A 87 5.93 -3.08 -19.11
CA SER A 87 4.88 -2.10 -18.77
C SER A 87 4.65 -1.96 -17.26
N SER A 88 4.80 -3.05 -16.51
CA SER A 88 4.65 -3.06 -15.05
C SER A 88 5.86 -2.44 -14.34
N LYS A 89 7.06 -2.65 -14.88
CA LYS A 89 8.30 -1.96 -14.47
C LYS A 89 8.16 -0.45 -14.67
N GLU A 90 7.70 -0.01 -15.84
CA GLU A 90 7.45 1.41 -16.12
C GLU A 90 6.43 2.03 -15.15
N ARG A 91 5.30 1.35 -14.91
CA ARG A 91 4.31 1.81 -13.92
C ARG A 91 4.89 1.92 -12.51
N THR A 92 5.74 1.00 -12.11
CA THR A 92 6.42 1.02 -10.80
C THR A 92 7.41 2.18 -10.71
N LEU A 93 8.20 2.43 -11.76
CA LEU A 93 9.13 3.57 -11.82
C LEU A 93 8.39 4.92 -11.81
N SER A 94 7.27 5.03 -12.53
CA SER A 94 6.41 6.21 -12.48
C SER A 94 5.82 6.44 -11.08
N ALA A 95 5.42 5.37 -10.39
CA ALA A 95 5.00 5.46 -9.00
C ALA A 95 6.11 5.94 -8.05
N VAL A 96 7.35 5.46 -8.24
CA VAL A 96 8.52 5.97 -7.51
C VAL A 96 8.75 7.46 -7.78
N ALA A 97 8.66 7.90 -9.04
CA ALA A 97 8.82 9.30 -9.41
C ALA A 97 7.78 10.19 -8.71
N ASN A 98 6.51 9.78 -8.73
CA ASN A 98 5.42 10.49 -8.06
C ASN A 98 5.63 10.57 -6.54
N LEU A 99 6.09 9.48 -5.91
CA LEU A 99 6.40 9.46 -4.47
C LEU A 99 7.57 10.40 -4.15
N LYS A 100 8.62 10.41 -4.98
CA LYS A 100 9.77 11.29 -4.82
C LYS A 100 9.38 12.76 -4.96
N GLU A 101 8.58 13.09 -5.97
CA GLU A 101 8.05 14.45 -6.15
C GLU A 101 7.22 14.89 -4.96
N TYR A 102 6.30 14.03 -4.48
CA TYR A 102 5.50 14.31 -3.30
C TYR A 102 6.39 14.55 -2.06
N MET A 103 7.37 13.68 -1.81
CA MET A 103 8.29 13.83 -0.68
C MET A 103 9.11 15.12 -0.75
N ASN A 104 9.56 15.52 -1.93
CA ASN A 104 10.25 16.80 -2.13
C ASN A 104 9.33 18.00 -1.86
N SER A 105 8.03 17.89 -2.18
CA SER A 105 7.06 18.94 -1.91
C SER A 105 6.71 19.08 -0.42
N MET A 106 7.00 18.08 0.41
CA MET A 106 6.65 18.11 1.84
C MET A 106 7.32 19.26 2.61
N SER A 107 8.51 19.72 2.20
CA SER A 107 9.20 20.81 2.89
C SER A 107 8.47 22.15 2.81
N THR A 108 7.57 22.32 1.82
CA THR A 108 6.76 23.54 1.66
C THR A 108 5.35 23.40 2.22
N MET A 109 4.96 22.20 2.64
CA MET A 109 3.64 21.91 3.21
C MET A 109 3.62 22.15 4.72
N SER A 110 2.48 22.61 5.25
CA SER A 110 2.25 22.63 6.69
C SER A 110 2.24 21.22 7.27
N GLU A 111 2.54 21.09 8.56
CA GLU A 111 2.51 19.80 9.25
C GLU A 111 1.12 19.14 9.19
N GLU A 112 0.05 19.93 9.32
CA GLU A 112 -1.32 19.43 9.20
C GLU A 112 -1.57 18.82 7.81
N SER A 113 -1.20 19.52 6.73
CA SER A 113 -1.38 19.02 5.36
C SER A 113 -0.59 17.73 5.09
N GLN A 114 0.59 17.58 5.69
CA GLN A 114 1.37 16.34 5.62
C GLN A 114 0.68 15.20 6.36
N GLN A 115 0.13 15.46 7.55
CA GLN A 115 -0.58 14.46 8.36
C GLN A 115 -1.87 13.97 7.68
N VAL A 116 -2.63 14.85 7.01
CA VAL A 116 -3.82 14.49 6.23
C VAL A 116 -3.49 13.45 5.15
N ALA A 117 -2.36 13.61 4.48
CA ALA A 117 -1.93 12.70 3.41
C ALA A 117 -1.15 11.47 3.89
N ALA A 118 -0.77 11.40 5.18
CA ALA A 118 0.13 10.37 5.74
C ALA A 118 -0.33 8.95 5.42
N ARG A 119 -1.64 8.69 5.53
CA ARG A 119 -2.21 7.38 5.21
C ARG A 119 -2.02 7.01 3.75
N ARG A 120 -2.37 7.90 2.83
CA ARG A 120 -2.25 7.64 1.39
C ARG A 120 -0.79 7.48 0.97
N LEU A 121 0.11 8.28 1.55
CA LEU A 121 1.55 8.15 1.36
C LEU A 121 2.04 6.76 1.81
N ALA A 122 1.73 6.36 3.04
CA ALA A 122 2.18 5.07 3.58
C ALA A 122 1.64 3.87 2.78
N PHE A 123 0.39 3.93 2.32
CA PHE A 123 -0.18 2.89 1.45
C PHE A 123 0.47 2.86 0.07
N SER A 124 0.67 4.03 -0.55
CA SER A 124 1.31 4.12 -1.87
C SER A 124 2.74 3.58 -1.82
N MET A 125 3.52 3.96 -0.80
CA MET A 125 4.88 3.41 -0.59
C MET A 125 4.85 1.89 -0.42
N ALA A 126 3.92 1.36 0.37
CA ALA A 126 3.79 -0.09 0.57
C ALA A 126 3.39 -0.82 -0.72
N GLN A 127 2.48 -0.25 -1.53
CA GLN A 127 2.04 -0.83 -2.79
C GLN A 127 3.13 -0.81 -3.86
N THR A 128 3.87 0.30 -3.98
CA THR A 128 5.02 0.41 -4.89
C THR A 128 6.14 -0.53 -4.47
N TYR A 129 6.40 -0.68 -3.17
CA TYR A 129 7.38 -1.65 -2.67
C TYR A 129 6.94 -3.10 -2.92
N ALA A 130 5.66 -3.43 -2.71
CA ALA A 130 5.14 -4.74 -3.05
C ALA A 130 5.25 -5.03 -4.56
N ALA A 131 5.01 -4.02 -5.41
CA ALA A 131 5.17 -4.14 -6.85
C ALA A 131 6.63 -4.50 -7.22
N SER A 132 7.62 -3.85 -6.60
CA SER A 132 9.02 -4.13 -6.88
C SER A 132 9.41 -5.57 -6.54
N LEU A 133 8.96 -6.08 -5.39
CA LEU A 133 9.20 -7.45 -4.94
C LEU A 133 8.50 -8.48 -5.84
N LEU A 134 7.26 -8.23 -6.25
CA LEU A 134 6.52 -9.11 -7.14
C LEU A 134 7.17 -9.21 -8.53
N LEU A 135 7.64 -8.08 -9.06
CA LEU A 135 8.31 -8.05 -10.36
C LEU A 135 9.68 -8.72 -10.31
N GLU A 136 10.46 -8.50 -9.26
CA GLU A 136 11.73 -9.19 -9.03
C GLU A 136 11.53 -10.71 -8.93
N HIS A 137 10.53 -11.14 -8.15
CA HIS A 137 10.20 -12.55 -8.02
C HIS A 137 9.71 -13.16 -9.34
N ALA A 138 8.88 -12.45 -10.10
CA ALA A 138 8.43 -12.89 -11.41
C ALA A 138 9.58 -13.06 -12.41
N ASN A 139 10.53 -12.12 -12.43
CA ASN A 139 11.72 -12.20 -13.25
C ASN A 139 12.59 -13.41 -12.86
N TRP A 140 12.85 -13.59 -11.56
CA TRP A 140 13.57 -14.76 -11.06
C TRP A 140 12.88 -16.08 -11.39
N ALA A 141 11.56 -16.15 -11.21
CA ALA A 141 10.76 -17.35 -11.49
C ALA A 141 10.82 -17.73 -12.97
N ALA A 142 10.72 -16.75 -13.87
CA ALA A 142 10.84 -16.98 -15.31
C ALA A 142 12.24 -17.52 -15.68
N LEU A 143 13.32 -16.95 -15.10
CA LEU A 143 14.69 -17.43 -15.33
C LEU A 143 14.93 -18.86 -14.83
N LYS A 144 14.13 -19.32 -13.85
CA LYS A 144 14.17 -20.70 -13.33
C LYS A 144 13.23 -21.65 -14.06
N GLY A 145 12.53 -21.21 -15.10
CA GLY A 145 11.55 -22.02 -15.82
C GLY A 145 10.34 -22.40 -14.96
N ALA A 146 10.02 -21.59 -13.93
CA ALA A 146 8.87 -21.80 -13.08
C ALA A 146 7.56 -21.36 -13.77
N ASN A 147 6.43 -21.69 -13.15
CA ASN A 147 5.09 -21.40 -13.67
C ASN A 147 4.87 -19.88 -13.93
N PRO A 148 4.23 -19.48 -15.07
CA PRO A 148 3.91 -18.08 -15.39
C PRO A 148 3.04 -17.32 -14.37
N LEU A 149 2.44 -18.00 -13.39
CA LEU A 149 1.61 -17.37 -12.36
C LEU A 149 2.29 -16.20 -11.65
N ALA A 150 3.61 -16.26 -11.43
CA ALA A 150 4.34 -15.15 -10.81
C ALA A 150 4.29 -13.87 -11.68
N ALA A 151 4.49 -14.00 -12.99
CA ALA A 151 4.39 -12.90 -13.93
C ALA A 151 2.97 -12.35 -14.03
N ILE A 152 1.96 -13.23 -14.12
CA ILE A 152 0.55 -12.84 -14.16
C ILE A 152 0.15 -12.06 -12.89
N THR A 153 0.55 -12.54 -11.71
CA THR A 153 0.30 -11.86 -10.44
C THR A 153 0.97 -10.49 -10.40
N ALA A 154 2.24 -10.39 -10.80
CA ALA A 154 2.95 -9.11 -10.82
C ALA A 154 2.32 -8.11 -11.78
N ILE A 155 1.92 -8.56 -12.98
CA ILE A 155 1.22 -7.73 -13.97
C ILE A 155 -0.12 -7.25 -13.42
N ARG A 156 -0.92 -8.15 -12.82
CA ARG A 156 -2.22 -7.79 -12.24
C ARG A 156 -2.06 -6.79 -11.10
N TRP A 157 -1.09 -6.99 -10.22
CA TRP A 157 -0.78 -6.04 -9.15
C TRP A 157 -0.48 -4.64 -9.71
N CYS A 158 0.43 -4.56 -10.68
CA CYS A 158 0.85 -3.29 -11.29
C CYS A 158 -0.20 -2.67 -12.23
N SER A 159 -1.28 -3.39 -12.56
CA SER A 159 -2.41 -2.84 -13.32
C SER A 159 -3.33 -1.97 -12.45
N HIS A 160 -3.30 -2.16 -11.14
CA HIS A 160 -3.97 -1.29 -10.19
C HIS A 160 -3.14 -0.02 -9.94
N SER A 161 -3.80 1.06 -9.51
CA SER A 161 -3.09 2.30 -9.16
C SER A 161 -2.16 2.08 -7.97
N LEU A 162 -0.84 2.17 -8.21
CA LEU A 162 0.21 2.05 -7.19
C LEU A 162 0.38 3.34 -6.36
N THR A 163 -0.05 4.47 -6.92
CA THR A 163 -0.01 5.78 -6.27
C THR A 163 -1.36 6.46 -6.37
N GLN A 164 -2.04 6.63 -5.25
CA GLN A 164 -3.16 7.57 -5.12
C GLN A 164 -2.69 8.80 -4.36
N VAL A 165 -1.73 9.54 -4.93
CA VAL A 165 -1.27 10.79 -4.31
C VAL A 165 -2.40 11.81 -4.49
N LEU A 166 -3.07 12.15 -3.39
CA LEU A 166 -3.87 13.37 -3.36
C LEU A 166 -2.92 14.53 -3.15
N HIS A 167 -2.91 15.47 -4.07
CA HIS A 167 -2.69 16.84 -3.67
C HIS A 167 -3.83 17.19 -2.71
N PRO A 168 -3.56 17.54 -1.44
CA PRO A 168 -4.62 18.03 -0.57
C PRO A 168 -5.14 19.32 -1.19
N SER A 169 -6.28 19.25 -1.88
CA SER A 169 -7.04 20.45 -2.20
C SER A 169 -7.60 21.01 -0.89
N GLU A 170 -7.81 22.33 -0.81
CA GLU A 170 -8.50 22.94 0.33
C GLU A 170 -9.82 22.21 0.65
N ALA A 171 -10.51 21.72 -0.37
CA ALA A 171 -11.73 20.91 -0.22
C ALA A 171 -11.50 19.62 0.58
N HIS A 172 -10.42 18.88 0.32
CA HIS A 172 -10.12 17.63 1.03
C HIS A 172 -9.73 17.86 2.50
N CYS A 173 -9.01 18.94 2.79
CA CYS A 173 -8.71 19.36 4.16
C CYS A 173 -9.98 19.77 4.91
N ASN A 174 -10.89 20.48 4.24
CA ASN A 174 -12.16 20.91 4.83
C ASN A 174 -13.11 19.73 5.13
N GLU A 175 -13.23 18.76 4.21
CA GLU A 175 -14.01 17.54 4.46
C GLU A 175 -13.46 16.72 5.64
N SER A 176 -12.14 16.58 5.72
CA SER A 176 -11.49 15.86 6.82
C SER A 176 -11.71 16.55 8.18
N ARG A 177 -11.78 17.89 8.22
CA ARG A 177 -12.10 18.66 9.43
C ARG A 177 -13.57 18.54 9.84
N MET A 178 -14.50 18.53 8.89
CA MET A 178 -15.93 18.36 9.20
C MET A 178 -16.23 17.00 9.83
N LEU A 179 -15.59 15.92 9.36
CA LEU A 179 -15.74 14.58 9.93
C LEU A 179 -15.22 14.44 11.38
N GLY A 180 -14.42 15.40 11.86
CA GLY A 180 -13.92 15.47 13.24
C GLY A 180 -14.78 16.34 14.17
N LEU A 181 -15.77 17.05 13.64
CA LEU A 181 -16.57 18.04 14.37
C LEU A 181 -18.05 17.67 14.53
N ASP A 182 -18.49 16.50 14.04
CA ASP A 182 -19.85 15.97 14.28
C ASP A 182 -20.03 15.41 15.71
N VAL A 183 -19.56 16.16 16.72
CA VAL A 183 -19.95 16.01 18.12
C VAL A 183 -20.21 17.42 18.67
N GLY A 184 -21.29 18.04 18.22
CA GLY A 184 -21.67 19.37 18.72
C GLY A 184 -22.93 19.97 18.10
N GLU A 185 -24.08 19.35 18.33
CA GLU A 185 -25.31 19.90 18.96
C GLU A 185 -26.51 18.96 18.71
#